data_AF-A0A8T0VL47-F1
#
_entry.id   AF-A0A8T0VL47-F1
#
_cell.length_a   1.000
_cell.length_b   1.000
_cell.length_c   1.000
_cell.angle_alpha   90.00
_cell.angle_beta   90.00
_cell.angle_gamma   90.00
#
_symmetry.space_group_name_H-M   'P 1'
#
loop_
_entity.id
_entity.type
_entity.pdbx_description
1 polymer ?
#
loop_
_entity_poly.entity_id
_entity_poly.type
_entity_poly.pdbx_seq_one_letter_code
_entity_poly.pdbx_strand_id
1 'polypeptide(L)'
;MALDGGGEVLARVVSGGGDEESRHHDRISDLPDTLLLHILMLLPLVEAVRTCVLSRRWRGAWTRLPRLAFDDDAAPRVSRFGNLVDGVLRGYADDVDMPDVLISVRRRSSAGDAVRLATSATRLAAGSVAARFHLYLSSAAGNLYNDVVEEAAAATLQLPCFPRATEFALDFMGVDLRMPSAGTFAKLTKMFIRGVRFTDGGEGISTVVSRRCPCLEVLLLHRVRGVKVLALLAQSLLFLRVSMVMQLQRLQVVSESLREMQVHRCFSLTTAPTSMLLNVPVLEELHWEDHYPHDDARVSLWGLPRCLQKLVIAELPRFTKILQHFHRADTLRLEITIAL
;
A
#
# COMPACT_ATOMS: atom_id res chain seq x y z
N MET A 1 -46.94 -92.35 -8.70
CA MET A 1 -48.06 -91.48 -9.07
C MET A 1 -47.60 -90.06 -8.75
N ALA A 2 -47.06 -89.29 -9.70
CA ALA A 2 -47.75 -88.56 -10.79
C ALA A 2 -48.67 -87.49 -10.16
N LEU A 3 -48.63 -86.18 -10.46
CA LEU A 3 -48.18 -85.37 -11.60
C LEU A 3 -47.84 -83.96 -11.06
N ASP A 4 -46.76 -83.30 -11.49
CA ASP A 4 -46.64 -82.37 -12.64
C ASP A 4 -47.40 -81.04 -12.49
N GLY A 5 -46.71 -79.94 -12.84
CA GLY A 5 -47.19 -78.56 -12.71
C GLY A 5 -46.07 -77.54 -12.92
N GLY A 6 -45.50 -77.54 -14.13
CA GLY A 6 -44.45 -76.62 -14.57
C GLY A 6 -44.90 -75.16 -14.75
N GLY A 7 -43.90 -74.28 -14.74
CA GLY A 7 -44.02 -72.85 -15.02
C GLY A 7 -42.64 -72.25 -15.27
N GLU A 8 -42.09 -72.49 -16.45
CA GLU A 8 -40.93 -71.79 -17.01
C GLU A 8 -41.23 -70.29 -17.14
N VAL A 9 -40.37 -69.45 -16.56
CA VAL A 9 -40.27 -68.04 -16.96
C VAL A 9 -38.94 -67.87 -17.70
N LEU A 10 -39.08 -67.78 -19.02
CA LEU A 10 -38.01 -67.57 -19.99
C LEU A 10 -37.14 -66.36 -19.64
N ALA A 11 -35.84 -66.62 -19.58
CA ALA A 11 -34.78 -65.63 -19.64
C ALA A 11 -34.89 -64.81 -20.94
N ARG A 12 -35.12 -63.50 -20.82
CA ARG A 12 -34.80 -62.56 -21.90
C ARG A 12 -33.31 -62.26 -21.85
N VAL A 13 -32.57 -62.94 -22.70
CA VAL A 13 -31.25 -62.51 -23.16
C VAL A 13 -31.45 -61.16 -23.87
N VAL A 14 -31.08 -60.07 -23.21
CA VAL A 14 -30.75 -58.82 -23.90
C VAL A 14 -29.24 -58.81 -24.03
N SER A 15 -28.80 -59.28 -25.20
CA SER A 15 -27.49 -58.97 -25.74
C SER A 15 -27.49 -57.48 -26.11
N GLY A 16 -26.89 -56.66 -25.25
CA GLY A 16 -26.56 -55.26 -25.53
C GLY A 16 -25.06 -55.09 -25.37
N GLY A 17 -24.32 -55.40 -26.43
CA GLY A 17 -22.96 -54.90 -26.58
C GLY A 17 -22.99 -53.40 -26.86
N GLY A 18 -21.96 -52.71 -26.41
CA GLY A 18 -21.67 -51.34 -26.77
C GLY A 18 -22.31 -50.32 -25.84
N ASP A 19 -21.73 -50.17 -24.65
CA ASP A 19 -21.61 -48.87 -23.99
C ASP A 19 -20.25 -48.89 -23.29
N GLU A 20 -19.17 -48.77 -24.08
CA GLU A 20 -18.02 -48.01 -23.60
C GLU A 20 -18.53 -46.58 -23.41
N GLU A 21 -19.24 -46.36 -22.30
CA GLU A 21 -19.45 -45.03 -21.76
C GLU A 21 -18.06 -44.42 -21.70
N SER A 22 -17.83 -43.45 -22.59
CA SER A 22 -16.69 -42.56 -22.55
C SER A 22 -16.74 -41.87 -21.19
N ARG A 23 -16.19 -42.53 -20.16
CA ARG A 23 -15.87 -41.93 -18.88
C ARG A 23 -14.93 -40.82 -19.25
N HIS A 24 -15.47 -39.63 -19.42
CA HIS A 24 -14.71 -38.40 -19.58
C HIS A 24 -13.87 -38.29 -18.31
N HIS A 25 -12.68 -38.90 -18.33
CA HIS A 25 -11.73 -38.82 -17.25
C HIS A 25 -11.44 -37.33 -17.09
N ASP A 26 -11.65 -36.81 -15.88
CA ASP A 26 -11.35 -35.43 -15.55
C ASP A 26 -9.82 -35.26 -15.45
N ARG A 27 -9.19 -35.23 -16.63
CA ARG A 27 -7.73 -35.10 -16.79
C ARG A 27 -7.19 -33.81 -16.19
N ILE A 28 -8.06 -32.81 -16.01
CA ILE A 28 -7.73 -31.52 -15.42
C ILE A 28 -7.62 -31.67 -13.90
N SER A 29 -8.53 -32.39 -13.24
CA SER A 29 -8.40 -32.72 -11.81
C SER A 29 -7.27 -33.69 -11.51
N ASP A 30 -6.77 -34.45 -12.50
CA ASP A 30 -5.63 -35.36 -12.33
C ASP A 30 -4.26 -34.65 -12.34
N LEU A 31 -4.19 -33.40 -12.81
CA LEU A 31 -2.94 -32.63 -12.88
C LEU A 31 -2.30 -32.44 -11.49
N PRO A 32 -0.96 -32.55 -11.34
CA PRO A 32 -0.26 -32.19 -10.11
C PRO A 32 -0.58 -30.78 -9.62
N ASP A 33 -0.56 -30.56 -8.29
CA ASP A 33 -0.90 -29.26 -7.68
C ASP A 33 -0.01 -28.12 -8.17
N THR A 34 1.25 -28.42 -8.53
CA THR A 34 2.18 -27.47 -9.14
C THR A 34 1.69 -26.94 -10.49
N LEU A 35 1.10 -27.80 -11.32
CA LEU A 35 0.51 -27.39 -12.60
C LEU A 35 -0.81 -26.65 -12.40
N LEU A 36 -1.63 -27.06 -11.42
CA LEU A 36 -2.83 -26.31 -11.05
C LEU A 36 -2.49 -24.89 -10.61
N LEU A 37 -1.49 -24.74 -9.72
CA LEU A 37 -0.98 -23.43 -9.31
C LEU A 37 -0.47 -22.62 -10.50
N HIS A 38 0.26 -23.26 -11.42
CA HIS A 38 0.74 -22.59 -12.62
C HIS A 38 -0.40 -22.06 -13.50
N ILE A 39 -1.44 -22.86 -13.72
CA ILE A 39 -2.64 -22.43 -14.46
C ILE A 39 -3.30 -21.26 -13.74
N LEU A 40 -3.47 -21.33 -12.41
CA LEU A 40 -4.11 -20.26 -11.64
C LEU A 40 -3.32 -18.95 -11.66
N MET A 41 -1.99 -19.01 -11.70
CA MET A 41 -1.13 -17.82 -11.82
C MET A 41 -1.30 -17.08 -13.16
N LEU A 42 -1.85 -17.73 -14.18
CA LEU A 42 -2.15 -17.12 -15.49
C LEU A 42 -3.53 -16.43 -15.51
N LEU A 43 -4.35 -16.64 -14.47
CA LEU A 43 -5.69 -16.07 -14.38
C LEU A 43 -5.70 -14.84 -13.48
N PRO A 44 -6.58 -13.85 -13.75
CA PRO A 44 -6.91 -12.86 -12.73
C PRO A 44 -7.46 -13.55 -11.48
N LEU A 45 -7.21 -12.98 -10.29
CA LEU A 45 -7.48 -13.66 -9.02
C LEU A 45 -8.94 -14.10 -8.86
N VAL A 46 -9.91 -13.28 -9.30
CA VAL A 46 -11.32 -13.61 -9.15
C VAL A 46 -11.70 -14.85 -9.98
N GLU A 47 -11.14 -14.96 -11.17
CA GLU A 47 -11.29 -16.07 -12.09
C GLU A 47 -10.57 -17.31 -11.55
N ALA A 48 -9.37 -17.13 -11.00
CA ALA A 48 -8.64 -18.18 -10.30
C ALA A 48 -9.47 -18.75 -9.13
N VAL A 49 -10.07 -17.90 -8.30
CA VAL A 49 -10.97 -18.32 -7.21
C VAL A 49 -12.24 -18.98 -7.76
N ARG A 50 -12.80 -18.52 -8.89
CA ARG A 50 -13.99 -19.15 -9.50
C ARG A 50 -13.73 -20.59 -9.95
N THR A 51 -12.49 -20.98 -10.25
CA THR A 51 -12.17 -22.38 -10.58
C THR A 51 -12.50 -23.36 -9.45
N CYS A 52 -12.74 -22.89 -8.22
CA CYS A 52 -13.23 -23.71 -7.10
C CYS A 52 -14.48 -24.54 -7.43
N VAL A 53 -15.29 -24.12 -8.42
CA VAL A 53 -16.49 -24.84 -8.83
C VAL A 53 -16.20 -26.06 -9.72
N LEU A 54 -14.99 -26.17 -10.26
CA LEU A 54 -14.61 -27.25 -11.18
C LEU A 54 -14.48 -28.59 -10.44
N SER A 55 -13.80 -28.63 -9.29
CA SER A 55 -13.76 -29.82 -8.43
C SER A 55 -13.27 -29.49 -7.02
N ARG A 56 -13.37 -30.47 -6.10
CA ARG A 56 -12.87 -30.33 -4.72
C ARG A 56 -11.38 -29.98 -4.65
N ARG A 57 -10.59 -30.42 -5.63
CA ARG A 57 -9.14 -30.17 -5.69
C ARG A 57 -8.84 -28.71 -6.00
N TRP A 58 -9.55 -28.12 -6.98
CA TRP A 58 -9.41 -26.71 -7.35
C TRP A 58 -9.83 -25.75 -6.23
N ARG A 59 -10.69 -26.20 -5.32
CA ARG A 59 -11.15 -25.41 -4.17
C ARG A 59 -10.00 -24.93 -3.27
N GLY A 60 -8.96 -25.73 -3.11
CA GLY A 60 -7.78 -25.39 -2.29
C GLY A 60 -6.60 -24.85 -3.09
N ALA A 61 -6.60 -24.95 -4.42
CA ALA A 61 -5.43 -24.63 -5.23
C ALA A 61 -5.07 -23.12 -5.18
N TRP A 62 -6.07 -22.23 -5.12
CA TRP A 62 -5.81 -20.78 -5.07
C TRP A 62 -5.22 -20.30 -3.73
N THR A 63 -5.36 -21.06 -2.65
CA THR A 63 -4.97 -20.63 -1.28
C THR A 63 -3.46 -20.56 -1.07
N ARG A 64 -2.69 -20.95 -2.10
CA ARG A 64 -1.22 -20.94 -2.13
C ARG A 64 -0.68 -20.06 -3.26
N LEU A 65 -1.51 -19.21 -3.86
CA LEU A 65 -1.06 -18.28 -4.88
C LEU A 65 -0.05 -17.29 -4.28
N PRO A 66 1.06 -17.00 -4.99
CA PRO A 66 2.09 -16.09 -4.48
C PRO A 66 1.67 -14.61 -4.53
N ARG A 67 0.59 -14.30 -5.25
CA ARG A 67 0.08 -12.93 -5.40
C ARG A 67 -1.44 -12.91 -5.39
N LEU A 68 -2.00 -12.17 -4.46
CA LEU A 68 -3.43 -11.87 -4.36
C LEU A 68 -3.67 -10.44 -4.83
N ALA A 69 -3.99 -10.28 -6.12
CA ALA A 69 -4.34 -9.00 -6.71
C ALA A 69 -5.87 -8.86 -6.85
N PHE A 70 -6.47 -8.04 -6.00
CA PHE A 70 -7.87 -7.67 -6.05
C PHE A 70 -8.03 -6.36 -6.82
N ASP A 71 -8.90 -6.38 -7.81
CA ASP A 71 -9.22 -5.22 -8.64
C ASP A 71 -10.73 -5.22 -8.92
N ASP A 72 -11.40 -4.17 -8.46
CA ASP A 72 -12.85 -4.09 -8.54
C ASP A 72 -13.36 -3.75 -9.94
N ASP A 73 -12.53 -3.13 -10.80
CA ASP A 73 -12.82 -2.92 -12.21
C ASP A 73 -12.68 -4.21 -13.01
N ALA A 74 -11.75 -5.09 -12.63
CA ALA A 74 -11.62 -6.42 -13.20
C ALA A 74 -12.77 -7.35 -12.79
N ALA A 75 -13.49 -7.01 -11.71
CA ALA A 75 -14.59 -7.78 -11.16
C ALA A 75 -15.92 -6.99 -11.12
N PRO A 76 -16.39 -6.42 -12.24
CA PRO A 76 -17.52 -5.48 -12.24
C PRO A 76 -18.83 -6.13 -11.80
N ARG A 77 -18.98 -7.44 -12.06
CA ARG A 77 -20.14 -8.27 -11.69
C ARG A 77 -20.17 -8.65 -10.21
N VAL A 78 -19.10 -8.38 -9.44
CA VAL A 78 -19.07 -8.66 -8.00
C VAL A 78 -19.68 -7.47 -7.25
N SER A 79 -20.93 -7.64 -6.80
CA SER A 79 -21.70 -6.60 -6.09
C SER A 79 -21.23 -6.34 -4.66
N ARG A 80 -20.54 -7.30 -4.03
CA ARG A 80 -19.98 -7.19 -2.68
C ARG A 80 -18.47 -7.45 -2.69
N PHE A 81 -17.72 -6.58 -3.36
CA PHE A 81 -16.27 -6.74 -3.53
C PHE A 81 -15.51 -6.90 -2.20
N GLY A 82 -15.88 -6.13 -1.17
CA GLY A 82 -15.29 -6.28 0.16
C GLY A 82 -15.47 -7.68 0.75
N ASN A 83 -16.62 -8.33 0.54
CA ASN A 83 -16.84 -9.69 1.02
C ASN A 83 -15.97 -10.72 0.30
N LEU A 84 -15.68 -10.50 -0.99
CA LEU A 84 -14.76 -11.33 -1.75
C LEU A 84 -13.34 -11.20 -1.19
N VAL A 85 -12.86 -9.97 -0.98
CA VAL A 85 -11.54 -9.70 -0.38
C VAL A 85 -11.43 -10.41 0.96
N ASP A 86 -12.39 -10.18 1.84
CA ASP A 86 -12.48 -10.79 3.16
C ASP A 86 -12.49 -12.33 3.12
N GLY A 87 -13.27 -12.91 2.20
CA GLY A 87 -13.38 -14.36 2.04
C GLY A 87 -12.08 -15.00 1.57
N VAL A 88 -11.42 -14.38 0.59
CA VAL A 88 -10.14 -14.85 0.05
C VAL A 88 -9.03 -14.72 1.10
N LEU A 89 -8.94 -13.59 1.81
CA LEU A 89 -7.94 -13.41 2.86
C LEU A 89 -8.12 -14.39 4.03
N ARG A 90 -9.37 -14.71 4.41
CA ARG A 90 -9.65 -15.73 5.45
C ARG A 90 -9.41 -17.16 4.99
N GLY A 91 -9.60 -17.43 3.71
CA GLY A 91 -9.46 -18.79 3.16
C GLY A 91 -8.05 -19.12 2.68
N TYR A 92 -7.10 -18.18 2.75
CA TYR A 92 -5.71 -18.45 2.42
C TYR A 92 -5.10 -19.46 3.39
N ALA A 93 -4.12 -20.22 2.94
CA ALA A 93 -3.57 -21.31 3.73
C ALA A 93 -2.81 -20.79 4.96
N ASP A 94 -3.17 -21.26 6.16
CA ASP A 94 -2.58 -20.80 7.43
C ASP A 94 -1.09 -21.20 7.59
N ASP A 95 -0.64 -22.23 6.85
CA ASP A 95 0.73 -22.73 6.82
C ASP A 95 1.65 -21.97 5.86
N VAL A 96 1.10 -21.02 5.08
CA VAL A 96 1.82 -20.31 4.03
C VAL A 96 1.70 -18.80 4.23
N ASP A 97 2.84 -18.10 4.16
CA ASP A 97 2.83 -16.65 4.14
C ASP A 97 2.25 -16.12 2.83
N MET A 98 1.39 -15.11 2.91
CA MET A 98 0.94 -14.37 1.73
C MET A 98 2.12 -13.50 1.25
N PRO A 99 2.69 -13.72 0.06
CA PRO A 99 3.83 -12.92 -0.37
C PRO A 99 3.34 -11.50 -0.71
N ASP A 100 2.46 -11.41 -1.70
CA ASP A 100 1.95 -10.14 -2.20
C ASP A 100 0.43 -10.05 -2.09
N VAL A 101 -0.05 -9.00 -1.43
CA VAL A 101 -1.47 -8.63 -1.37
C VAL A 101 -1.62 -7.21 -1.92
N LEU A 102 -2.30 -7.10 -3.06
CA LEU A 102 -2.64 -5.83 -3.69
C LEU A 102 -4.16 -5.71 -3.76
N ILE A 103 -4.72 -4.65 -3.20
CA ILE A 103 -6.14 -4.36 -3.24
C ILE A 103 -6.32 -3.00 -3.89
N SER A 104 -6.98 -2.97 -5.05
CA SER A 104 -7.35 -1.76 -5.76
C SER A 104 -8.86 -1.67 -5.85
N VAL A 105 -9.42 -0.60 -5.29
CA VAL A 105 -10.83 -0.23 -5.43
C VAL A 105 -10.89 1.14 -6.09
N ARG A 106 -11.33 1.17 -7.36
CA ARG A 106 -11.46 2.38 -8.18
C ARG A 106 -12.89 2.85 -8.30
N ARG A 107 -13.88 1.96 -8.19
CA ARG A 107 -15.29 2.36 -8.24
C ARG A 107 -15.63 3.21 -7.03
N ARG A 108 -16.37 4.29 -7.27
CA ARG A 108 -16.82 5.21 -6.22
C ARG A 108 -17.70 4.45 -5.23
N SER A 109 -17.23 4.28 -4.01
CA SER A 109 -18.01 3.86 -2.85
C SER A 109 -18.14 5.02 -1.87
N SER A 110 -19.06 4.90 -0.90
CA SER A 110 -19.05 5.82 0.23
C SER A 110 -17.73 5.71 0.99
N ALA A 111 -17.29 6.79 1.65
CA ALA A 111 -16.08 6.76 2.49
C ALA A 111 -16.20 5.70 3.60
N GLY A 112 -17.41 5.51 4.14
CA GLY A 112 -17.69 4.47 5.14
C GLY A 112 -17.47 3.06 4.60
N ASP A 113 -17.89 2.75 3.38
CA ASP A 113 -17.68 1.42 2.78
C ASP A 113 -16.21 1.15 2.53
N ALA A 114 -15.48 2.15 2.01
CA ALA A 114 -14.05 2.07 1.77
C ALA A 114 -13.27 1.85 3.08
N VAL A 115 -13.62 2.57 4.15
CA VAL A 115 -13.00 2.37 5.47
C VAL A 115 -13.32 1.00 6.05
N ARG A 116 -14.55 0.48 5.91
CA ARG A 116 -14.89 -0.87 6.38
C ARG A 116 -14.06 -1.94 5.66
N LEU A 117 -13.94 -1.83 4.34
CA LEU A 117 -13.10 -2.72 3.54
C LEU A 117 -11.62 -2.60 3.93
N ALA A 118 -11.09 -1.39 4.07
CA ALA A 118 -9.72 -1.16 4.50
C ALA A 118 -9.44 -1.77 5.88
N THR A 119 -10.36 -1.57 6.82
CA THR A 119 -10.26 -2.08 8.20
C THR A 119 -10.26 -3.60 8.23
N SER A 120 -11.17 -4.24 7.49
CA SER A 120 -11.24 -5.70 7.44
C SER A 120 -10.01 -6.29 6.74
N ALA A 121 -9.63 -5.74 5.58
CA ALA A 121 -8.51 -6.23 4.79
C ALA A 121 -7.17 -6.09 5.53
N THR A 122 -6.89 -4.92 6.11
CA THR A 122 -5.64 -4.70 6.87
C THR A 122 -5.57 -5.61 8.08
N ARG A 123 -6.67 -5.81 8.81
CA ARG A 123 -6.73 -6.71 9.96
C ARG A 123 -6.47 -8.18 9.58
N LEU A 124 -7.02 -8.63 8.46
CA LEU A 124 -6.84 -10.01 7.99
C LEU A 124 -5.44 -10.27 7.41
N ALA A 125 -4.85 -9.26 6.78
CA ALA A 125 -3.55 -9.39 6.11
C ALA A 125 -2.34 -9.13 7.04
N ALA A 126 -2.51 -8.36 8.12
CA ALA A 126 -1.41 -7.87 8.95
C ALA A 126 -0.44 -8.96 9.44
N GLY A 127 -0.96 -10.13 9.84
CA GLY A 127 -0.15 -11.22 10.41
C GLY A 127 0.49 -12.15 9.38
N SER A 128 -0.03 -12.19 8.15
CA SER A 128 0.30 -13.20 7.14
C SER A 128 1.09 -12.66 5.96
N VAL A 129 1.04 -11.34 5.70
CA VAL A 129 1.77 -10.75 4.56
C VAL A 129 3.26 -10.67 4.83
N ALA A 130 4.07 -11.32 3.99
CA ALA A 130 5.52 -11.44 4.14
C ALA A 130 6.34 -10.58 3.16
N ALA A 131 5.76 -10.07 2.07
CA ALA A 131 6.47 -9.16 1.17
C ALA A 131 5.74 -7.82 1.02
N ARG A 132 4.67 -7.75 0.21
CA ARG A 132 4.05 -6.46 -0.17
C ARG A 132 2.59 -6.41 0.23
N PHE A 133 2.20 -5.37 0.97
CA PHE A 133 0.80 -5.02 1.20
C PHE A 133 0.49 -3.65 0.60
N HIS A 134 -0.32 -3.63 -0.46
CA HIS A 134 -0.69 -2.42 -1.18
C HIS A 134 -2.20 -2.25 -1.15
N LEU A 135 -2.68 -1.14 -0.61
CA LEU A 135 -4.09 -0.79 -0.56
C LEU A 135 -4.31 0.54 -1.27
N TYR A 136 -5.01 0.50 -2.39
CA TYR A 136 -5.43 1.67 -3.17
C TYR A 136 -6.96 1.77 -3.11
N LEU A 137 -7.47 2.89 -2.59
CA LEU A 137 -8.89 3.16 -2.47
C LEU A 137 -9.20 4.55 -3.03
N SER A 138 -9.86 4.57 -4.19
CA SER A 138 -10.43 5.78 -4.76
C SER A 138 -11.70 6.14 -4.01
N SER A 139 -11.61 7.13 -3.12
CA SER A 139 -12.79 7.68 -2.43
C SER A 139 -13.61 8.57 -3.37
N ALA A 140 -14.92 8.62 -3.16
CA ALA A 140 -15.79 9.62 -3.77
C ALA A 140 -15.53 11.06 -3.26
N ALA A 141 -14.64 11.25 -2.27
CA ALA A 141 -14.30 12.54 -1.69
C ALA A 141 -13.84 13.52 -2.78
N GLY A 142 -14.57 14.63 -2.89
CA GLY A 142 -14.52 15.60 -3.98
C GLY A 142 -13.14 16.18 -4.29
N ASN A 143 -13.04 16.73 -5.51
CA ASN A 143 -11.90 17.44 -6.09
C ASN A 143 -10.81 17.88 -5.09
N LEU A 144 -9.78 17.04 -4.96
CA LEU A 144 -8.58 17.32 -4.16
C LEU A 144 -7.68 18.42 -4.76
N TYR A 145 -8.14 19.10 -5.82
CA TYR A 145 -7.53 20.29 -6.36
C TYR A 145 -8.02 21.58 -5.70
N ASN A 146 -9.12 21.52 -4.94
CA ASN A 146 -9.63 22.67 -4.21
C ASN A 146 -9.41 22.45 -2.70
N ASP A 147 -8.53 23.25 -2.11
CA ASP A 147 -8.28 23.30 -0.65
C ASP A 147 -9.47 23.87 0.16
N VAL A 148 -10.68 23.89 -0.41
CA VAL A 148 -11.89 24.49 0.17
C VAL A 148 -12.95 23.43 0.53
N VAL A 149 -12.57 22.16 0.67
CA VAL A 149 -13.54 21.15 1.13
C VAL A 149 -13.75 21.35 2.63
N GLU A 150 -14.95 21.80 3.00
CA GLU A 150 -15.47 21.79 4.38
C GLU A 150 -15.04 20.52 5.11
N GLU A 151 -14.62 20.66 6.37
CA GLU A 151 -14.26 19.58 7.29
C GLU A 151 -15.49 18.72 7.63
N ALA A 152 -16.08 18.06 6.64
CA ALA A 152 -16.97 16.95 6.90
C ALA A 152 -16.17 15.89 7.67
N ALA A 153 -16.76 15.35 8.74
CA ALA A 153 -16.17 14.30 9.56
C ALA A 153 -15.73 13.14 8.67
N ALA A 154 -14.42 13.02 8.44
CA ALA A 154 -13.89 11.95 7.63
C ALA A 154 -13.96 10.64 8.43
N ALA A 155 -14.29 9.55 7.74
CA ALA A 155 -14.21 8.24 8.35
C ALA A 155 -12.74 7.96 8.75
N THR A 156 -12.53 7.30 9.89
CA THR A 156 -11.19 7.02 10.42
C THR A 156 -10.79 5.57 10.18
N LEU A 157 -9.61 5.36 9.61
CA LEU A 157 -8.94 4.07 9.50
C LEU A 157 -7.87 3.93 10.59
N GLN A 158 -8.04 2.95 11.46
CA GLN A 158 -6.99 2.54 12.41
C GLN A 158 -6.12 1.46 11.76
N LEU A 159 -4.84 1.75 11.58
CA LEU A 159 -3.91 0.84 10.92
C LEU A 159 -3.27 -0.14 11.95
N PRO A 160 -3.24 -1.46 11.68
CA PRO A 160 -2.42 -2.41 12.44
C PRO A 160 -0.94 -2.38 11.99
N CYS A 161 -0.03 -2.97 12.77
CA CYS A 161 1.33 -3.23 12.32
C CYS A 161 1.39 -4.43 11.37
N PHE A 162 2.31 -4.39 10.40
CA PHE A 162 2.64 -5.50 9.51
C PHE A 162 4.06 -5.98 9.81
N PRO A 163 4.27 -6.87 10.81
CA PRO A 163 5.60 -7.22 11.29
C PRO A 163 6.45 -7.97 10.27
N ARG A 164 5.82 -8.67 9.33
CA ARG A 164 6.48 -9.53 8.35
C ARG A 164 6.64 -8.88 6.98
N ALA A 165 5.85 -7.87 6.65
CA ALA A 165 5.88 -7.21 5.36
C ALA A 165 7.16 -6.39 5.18
N THR A 166 7.72 -6.42 3.97
CA THR A 166 8.89 -5.63 3.57
C THR A 166 8.51 -4.32 2.90
N GLU A 167 7.30 -4.25 2.33
CA GLU A 167 6.76 -3.06 1.66
C GLU A 167 5.29 -2.84 2.03
N PHE A 168 4.96 -1.61 2.38
CA PHE A 168 3.62 -1.18 2.74
C PHE A 168 3.25 0.07 1.96
N ALA A 169 2.15 0.02 1.22
CA ALA A 169 1.62 1.15 0.48
C ALA A 169 0.13 1.35 0.80
N LEU A 170 -0.22 2.59 1.14
CA LEU A 170 -1.59 3.03 1.36
C LEU A 170 -1.85 4.30 0.53
N ASP A 171 -2.75 4.19 -0.44
CA ASP A 171 -3.31 5.32 -1.17
C ASP A 171 -4.80 5.38 -0.87
N PHE A 172 -5.20 6.33 -0.02
CA PHE A 172 -6.58 6.47 0.40
C PHE A 172 -6.93 7.94 0.60
N MET A 173 -7.51 8.52 -0.44
CA MET A 173 -7.86 9.93 -0.48
C MET A 173 -8.99 10.29 0.50
N GLY A 174 -8.75 11.29 1.35
CA GLY A 174 -9.81 11.93 2.15
C GLY A 174 -10.30 11.12 3.36
N VAL A 175 -9.47 10.20 3.86
CA VAL A 175 -9.72 9.43 5.09
C VAL A 175 -8.84 9.96 6.23
N ASP A 176 -9.30 9.88 7.46
CA ASP A 176 -8.43 10.08 8.63
C ASP A 176 -7.66 8.78 8.90
N LEU A 177 -6.33 8.87 8.99
CA LEU A 177 -5.46 7.72 9.30
C LEU A 177 -4.93 7.84 10.72
N ARG A 178 -5.09 6.76 11.50
CA ARG A 178 -4.42 6.59 12.79
C ARG A 178 -3.38 5.49 12.70
N MET A 179 -2.16 5.82 13.05
CA MET A 179 -1.06 4.87 13.12
C MET A 179 -1.23 3.88 14.27
N PRO A 180 -0.62 2.68 14.20
CA PRO A 180 -0.67 1.70 15.28
C PRO A 180 0.02 2.20 16.56
N SER A 181 -0.62 1.95 17.71
CA SER A 181 -0.10 2.25 19.05
C SER A 181 0.74 1.12 19.65
N ALA A 182 0.72 -0.08 19.07
CA ALA A 182 1.46 -1.26 19.51
C ALA A 182 1.97 -2.07 18.31
N GLY A 183 2.98 -2.92 18.54
CA GLY A 183 3.65 -3.72 17.50
C GLY A 183 4.79 -2.98 16.77
N THR A 184 5.43 -3.68 15.83
CA THR A 184 6.57 -3.17 15.07
C THR A 184 6.43 -3.58 13.60
N PHE A 185 6.82 -2.71 12.68
CA PHE A 185 7.03 -3.03 11.27
C PHE A 185 8.45 -3.58 11.09
N ALA A 186 8.69 -4.78 11.66
CA ALA A 186 10.05 -5.27 11.91
C ALA A 186 10.89 -5.50 10.64
N LYS A 187 10.26 -5.89 9.53
CA LYS A 187 10.93 -6.13 8.24
C LYS A 187 10.72 -5.02 7.20
N LEU A 188 10.00 -3.96 7.56
CA LEU A 188 9.55 -2.98 6.59
C LEU A 188 10.70 -2.10 6.10
N THR A 189 10.97 -2.16 4.80
CA THR A 189 11.99 -1.38 4.10
C THR A 189 11.39 -0.20 3.34
N LYS A 190 10.13 -0.30 2.92
CA LYS A 190 9.47 0.74 2.13
C LYS A 190 8.08 1.06 2.66
N MET A 191 7.81 2.34 2.90
CA MET A 191 6.52 2.84 3.33
C MET A 191 6.05 3.97 2.42
N PHE A 192 4.88 3.79 1.79
CA PHE A 192 4.24 4.78 0.95
C PHE A 192 2.87 5.14 1.52
N ILE A 193 2.65 6.39 1.88
CA ILE A 193 1.35 6.88 2.36
C ILE A 193 0.92 8.07 1.50
N ARG A 194 -0.27 7.96 0.91
CA ARG A 194 -0.80 8.94 -0.04
C ARG A 194 -2.25 9.29 0.29
N GLY A 195 -2.57 10.58 0.26
CA GLY A 195 -3.96 11.06 0.26
C GLY A 195 -4.71 11.11 1.59
N VAL A 196 -4.11 10.63 2.67
CA VAL A 196 -4.73 10.55 3.99
C VAL A 196 -4.63 11.87 4.77
N ARG A 197 -5.42 12.00 5.83
CA ARG A 197 -5.30 13.07 6.83
C ARG A 197 -4.87 12.47 8.18
N PHE A 198 -3.90 13.09 8.85
CA PHE A 198 -3.57 12.81 10.25
C PHE A 198 -4.30 13.79 11.17
N THR A 199 -4.95 13.30 12.22
CA THR A 199 -5.68 14.14 13.19
C THR A 199 -4.85 14.49 14.42
N ASP A 200 -3.64 13.95 14.54
CA ASP A 200 -2.72 14.06 15.68
C ASP A 200 -1.56 15.03 15.42
N GLY A 201 -1.67 15.88 14.38
CA GLY A 201 -0.61 16.81 14.01
C GLY A 201 0.64 16.16 13.42
N GLY A 202 0.65 14.84 13.16
CA GLY A 202 1.80 14.08 12.67
C GLY A 202 2.57 13.31 13.73
N GLU A 203 2.11 13.30 14.99
CA GLU A 203 2.77 12.59 16.09
C GLU A 203 2.84 11.08 15.84
N GLY A 204 1.74 10.47 15.38
CA GLY A 204 1.65 9.04 15.15
C GLY A 204 2.61 8.55 14.07
N ILE A 205 2.67 9.23 12.92
CA ILE A 205 3.60 8.86 11.83
C ILE A 205 5.05 9.07 12.24
N SER A 206 5.35 10.19 12.92
CA SER A 206 6.67 10.48 13.47
C SER A 206 7.13 9.39 14.44
N THR A 207 6.24 8.96 15.34
CA THR A 207 6.51 7.91 16.33
C THR A 207 6.70 6.55 15.70
N VAL A 208 5.84 6.16 14.74
CA VAL A 208 5.96 4.86 14.07
C VAL A 208 7.27 4.77 13.31
N VAL A 209 7.59 5.75 12.47
CA VAL A 209 8.83 5.73 11.69
C VAL A 209 10.04 5.70 12.63
N SER A 210 10.03 6.51 13.69
CA SER A 210 11.18 6.66 14.57
C SER A 210 11.41 5.50 15.55
N ARG A 211 10.36 4.76 15.92
CA ARG A 211 10.43 3.74 16.98
C ARG A 211 10.04 2.34 16.56
N ARG A 212 9.34 2.18 15.43
CA ARG A 212 8.69 0.93 15.04
C ARG A 212 9.08 0.44 13.64
N CYS A 213 9.95 1.15 12.93
CA CYS A 213 10.42 0.76 11.59
C CYS A 213 11.97 0.69 11.54
N PRO A 214 12.60 -0.31 12.16
CA PRO A 214 14.07 -0.37 12.29
C PRO A 214 14.80 -0.52 10.95
N CYS A 215 14.16 -1.11 9.95
CA CYS A 215 14.74 -1.39 8.63
C CYS A 215 14.26 -0.44 7.52
N LEU A 216 13.59 0.66 7.86
CA LEU A 216 12.96 1.52 6.85
C LEU A 216 14.02 2.26 6.03
N GLU A 217 14.07 1.98 4.74
CA GLU A 217 14.99 2.56 3.75
C GLU A 217 14.31 3.66 2.93
N VAL A 218 13.04 3.50 2.60
CA VAL A 218 12.28 4.42 1.75
C VAL A 218 11.00 4.88 2.46
N LEU A 219 10.87 6.18 2.65
CA LEU A 219 9.64 6.80 3.14
C LEU A 219 9.11 7.81 2.11
N LEU A 220 7.85 7.61 1.70
CA LEU A 220 7.14 8.53 0.83
C LEU A 220 5.83 8.96 1.47
N LEU A 221 5.70 10.27 1.71
CA LEU A 221 4.47 10.93 2.12
C LEU A 221 4.03 11.88 1.00
N HIS A 222 2.83 11.68 0.46
CA HIS A 222 2.32 12.51 -0.65
C HIS A 222 0.85 12.90 -0.46
N ARG A 223 0.53 14.19 -0.60
CA ARG A 223 -0.85 14.69 -0.40
C ARG A 223 -1.40 14.29 0.97
N VAL A 224 -0.55 14.32 1.99
CA VAL A 224 -0.91 13.99 3.37
C VAL A 224 -1.30 15.27 4.08
N ARG A 225 -2.53 15.34 4.61
CA ARG A 225 -3.05 16.52 5.34
C ARG A 225 -2.91 16.34 6.86
N GLY A 226 -2.98 17.45 7.60
CA GLY A 226 -3.02 17.44 9.07
C GLY A 226 -1.69 17.15 9.78
N VAL A 227 -0.60 16.99 9.03
CA VAL A 227 0.76 16.87 9.57
C VAL A 227 1.36 18.28 9.74
N LYS A 228 1.42 18.75 10.99
CA LYS A 228 2.05 20.03 11.36
C LYS A 228 3.51 19.84 11.74
N VAL A 229 3.82 18.73 12.40
CA VAL A 229 5.18 18.39 12.83
C VAL A 229 5.52 17.01 12.29
N LEU A 230 6.63 16.92 11.56
CA LEU A 230 7.20 15.65 11.10
C LEU A 230 8.59 15.51 11.69
N ALA A 231 8.74 14.62 12.67
CA ALA A 231 10.01 14.36 13.36
C ALA A 231 10.45 12.91 13.15
N LEU A 232 11.50 12.73 12.35
CA LEU A 232 11.97 11.42 11.92
C LEU A 232 13.36 11.15 12.52
N LEU A 233 13.45 10.14 13.37
CA LEU A 233 14.71 9.55 13.82
C LEU A 233 14.85 8.15 13.21
N ALA A 234 15.44 8.07 12.02
CA ALA A 234 15.48 6.82 11.25
C ALA A 234 16.91 6.50 10.83
N GLN A 235 17.49 5.45 11.40
CA GLN A 235 18.90 5.09 11.19
C GLN A 235 19.16 4.45 9.82
N SER A 236 18.17 3.75 9.28
CA SER A 236 18.28 2.98 8.02
C SER A 236 17.74 3.73 6.80
N LEU A 237 17.19 4.93 6.99
CA LEU A 237 16.48 5.66 5.93
C LEU A 237 17.47 6.17 4.89
N LEU A 238 17.31 5.72 3.64
CA LEU A 238 18.14 6.06 2.47
C LEU A 238 17.48 7.13 1.60
N PHE A 239 16.16 7.07 1.46
CA PHE A 239 15.37 7.97 0.64
C PHE A 239 14.14 8.50 1.40
N LEU A 240 13.98 9.82 1.39
CA LEU A 240 12.82 10.51 1.95
C LEU A 240 12.18 11.40 0.88
N ARG A 241 10.89 11.19 0.58
CA ARG A 241 10.08 12.15 -0.17
C ARG A 241 8.88 12.59 0.63
N VAL A 242 8.78 13.89 0.87
CA VAL A 242 7.61 14.54 1.45
C VAL A 242 7.08 15.52 0.41
N SER A 243 5.82 15.36 0.00
CA SER A 243 5.27 16.17 -1.09
C SER A 243 3.80 16.52 -0.87
N MET A 244 3.41 17.74 -1.22
CA MET A 244 2.04 18.26 -1.12
C MET A 244 1.42 18.07 0.28
N VAL A 245 2.20 18.28 1.35
CA VAL A 245 1.66 18.33 2.72
C VAL A 245 1.00 19.68 3.01
N MET A 246 1.50 20.73 2.36
CA MET A 246 1.03 22.12 2.35
C MET A 246 1.00 22.87 3.71
N GLN A 247 0.81 22.19 4.84
CA GLN A 247 0.60 22.80 6.18
C GLN A 247 1.68 22.45 7.21
N LEU A 248 2.86 22.04 6.74
CA LEU A 248 3.96 21.67 7.63
C LEU A 248 4.49 22.91 8.35
N GLN A 249 4.72 22.79 9.66
CA GLN A 249 5.27 23.84 10.52
C GLN A 249 6.69 23.49 10.97
N ARG A 250 6.95 22.21 11.23
CA ARG A 250 8.27 21.72 11.62
C ARG A 250 8.63 20.45 10.89
N LEU A 251 9.82 20.45 10.27
CA LEU A 251 10.45 19.26 9.74
C LEU A 251 11.74 18.99 10.50
N GLN A 252 11.81 17.85 11.18
CA GLN A 252 13.03 17.35 11.82
C GLN A 252 13.40 16.01 11.22
N VAL A 253 14.62 15.89 10.72
CA VAL A 253 15.14 14.64 10.15
C VAL A 253 16.52 14.37 10.73
N VAL A 254 16.65 13.23 11.42
CA VAL A 254 17.90 12.71 11.95
C VAL A 254 18.12 11.33 11.34
N SER A 255 19.11 11.22 10.45
CA SER A 255 19.48 9.96 9.80
C SER A 255 20.95 9.96 9.42
N GLU A 256 21.66 8.90 9.79
CA GLU A 256 23.07 8.68 9.45
C GLU A 256 23.24 7.98 8.08
N SER A 257 22.14 7.61 7.42
CA SER A 257 22.15 6.85 6.16
C SER A 257 21.45 7.55 5.01
N LEU A 258 20.80 8.69 5.24
CA LEU A 258 19.98 9.36 4.22
C LEU A 258 20.84 9.87 3.07
N ARG A 259 20.58 9.36 1.86
CA ARG A 259 21.30 9.69 0.63
C ARG A 259 20.54 10.71 -0.21
N GLU A 260 19.22 10.57 -0.28
CA GLU A 260 18.37 11.44 -1.08
C GLU A 260 17.17 11.93 -0.29
N MET A 261 16.94 13.24 -0.36
CA MET A 261 15.82 13.91 0.27
C MET A 261 15.10 14.81 -0.71
N GLN A 262 13.78 14.68 -0.76
CA GLN A 262 12.92 15.44 -1.64
C GLN A 262 11.77 16.08 -0.86
N VAL A 263 11.67 17.41 -0.92
CA VAL A 263 10.62 18.19 -0.25
C VAL A 263 9.94 19.10 -1.28
N HIS A 264 8.65 18.87 -1.51
CA HIS A 264 7.87 19.56 -2.54
C HIS A 264 6.55 20.09 -1.95
N ARG A 265 6.34 21.41 -1.91
CA ARG A 265 5.07 22.03 -1.49
C ARG A 265 4.52 21.50 -0.16
N CYS A 266 5.36 21.44 0.85
CA CYS A 266 5.05 21.08 2.23
C CYS A 266 4.74 22.27 3.13
N PHE A 267 5.35 23.44 2.88
CA PHE A 267 5.21 24.67 3.67
C PHE A 267 4.33 25.73 2.98
N SER A 268 3.81 25.45 1.78
CA SER A 268 3.24 26.50 0.91
C SER A 268 1.97 27.19 1.44
N LEU A 269 1.19 26.53 2.32
CA LEU A 269 -0.06 27.05 2.90
C LEU A 269 0.02 27.27 4.41
N THR A 270 1.21 27.21 5.02
CA THR A 270 1.36 27.46 6.45
C THR A 270 1.46 28.97 6.73
N THR A 271 0.69 29.43 7.72
CA THR A 271 0.75 30.82 8.22
C THR A 271 1.50 30.93 9.55
N ALA A 272 1.79 29.79 10.18
CA ALA A 272 2.53 29.73 11.44
C ALA A 272 4.05 29.82 11.19
N PRO A 273 4.84 30.22 12.21
CA PRO A 273 6.28 30.15 12.13
C PRO A 273 6.75 28.74 11.78
N THR A 274 7.66 28.67 10.82
CA THR A 274 8.18 27.42 10.29
C THR A 274 9.61 27.18 10.74
N SER A 275 9.95 25.91 10.96
CA SER A 275 11.28 25.52 11.43
C SER A 275 11.73 24.21 10.78
N MET A 276 13.04 24.08 10.63
CA MET A 276 13.67 22.89 10.08
C MET A 276 14.92 22.53 10.87
N LEU A 277 15.08 21.25 11.18
CA LEU A 277 16.26 20.70 11.86
C LEU A 277 16.71 19.42 11.15
N LEU A 278 17.85 19.48 10.46
CA LEU A 278 18.39 18.34 9.73
C LEU A 278 19.74 17.93 10.33
N ASN A 279 19.85 16.67 10.73
CA ASN A 279 21.13 16.01 10.98
C ASN A 279 21.24 14.81 10.01
N VAL A 280 21.80 15.07 8.83
CA VAL A 280 21.89 14.15 7.70
C VAL A 280 23.29 14.22 7.08
N PRO A 281 24.33 13.74 7.79
CA PRO A 281 25.73 14.01 7.44
C PRO A 281 26.22 13.40 6.12
N VAL A 282 25.44 12.50 5.53
CA VAL A 282 25.77 11.72 4.32
C VAL A 282 24.79 11.97 3.16
N LEU A 283 24.03 13.07 3.20
CA LEU A 283 23.08 13.43 2.13
C LEU A 283 23.84 13.80 0.85
N GLU A 284 23.52 13.12 -0.24
CA GLU A 284 24.12 13.29 -1.56
C GLU A 284 23.22 14.12 -2.49
N GLU A 285 21.91 13.91 -2.44
CA GLU A 285 20.93 14.61 -3.26
C GLU A 285 19.86 15.31 -2.42
N LEU A 286 19.68 16.60 -2.65
CA LEU A 286 18.58 17.38 -2.08
C LEU A 286 17.74 18.02 -3.18
N HIS A 287 16.47 17.67 -3.22
CA HIS A 287 15.47 18.30 -4.08
C HIS A 287 14.51 19.13 -3.23
N TRP A 288 14.45 20.41 -3.51
CA TRP A 288 13.69 21.38 -2.77
C TRP A 288 12.80 22.23 -3.71
N GLU A 289 11.50 22.00 -3.69
CA GLU A 289 10.48 22.77 -4.42
C GLU A 289 9.44 23.28 -3.42
N ASP A 290 9.81 24.25 -2.60
CA ASP A 290 8.91 24.76 -1.56
C ASP A 290 9.34 26.12 -1.02
N HIS A 291 8.43 26.79 -0.31
CA HIS A 291 8.75 28.00 0.43
C HIS A 291 9.81 27.72 1.50
N TYR A 292 10.81 28.61 1.59
CA TYR A 292 11.82 28.54 2.66
C TYR A 292 11.14 28.78 4.02
N PRO A 293 11.38 27.93 5.03
CA PRO A 293 10.79 28.13 6.34
C PRO A 293 11.45 29.31 7.07
N HIS A 294 10.88 30.53 7.04
CA HIS A 294 11.33 31.67 7.87
C HIS A 294 10.21 32.65 8.22
N ASP A 295 10.20 33.05 9.50
CA ASP A 295 10.07 34.47 9.87
C ASP A 295 10.68 34.86 11.23
N ASP A 296 11.55 34.03 11.84
CA ASP A 296 12.20 34.43 13.10
C ASP A 296 13.69 34.02 13.16
N ALA A 297 14.54 35.01 13.37
CA ALA A 297 15.99 35.01 13.16
C ALA A 297 16.81 34.16 14.16
N ARG A 298 16.23 33.11 14.76
CA ARG A 298 16.81 32.43 15.93
C ARG A 298 17.16 30.95 15.77
N VAL A 299 16.74 30.27 14.71
CA VAL A 299 17.12 28.86 14.49
C VAL A 299 17.38 28.59 13.01
N SER A 300 18.46 29.13 12.48
CA SER A 300 19.08 28.63 11.26
C SER A 300 20.27 27.76 11.63
N LEU A 301 20.03 26.46 11.83
CA LEU A 301 21.09 25.46 11.84
C LEU A 301 20.94 24.59 10.59
N TRP A 302 20.97 25.25 9.43
CA TRP A 302 21.21 24.56 8.18
C TRP A 302 22.72 24.36 8.05
N GLY A 303 23.19 23.17 8.40
CA GLY A 303 24.51 22.67 8.03
C GLY A 303 24.33 21.58 7.00
N LEU A 304 24.41 21.91 5.71
CA LEU A 304 24.41 20.84 4.69
C LEU A 304 25.68 20.01 4.84
N PRO A 305 25.57 18.70 4.62
CA PRO A 305 26.75 17.87 4.67
C PRO A 305 27.70 18.23 3.55
N ARG A 306 28.99 18.03 3.80
CA ARG A 306 30.06 18.30 2.83
C ARG A 306 30.00 17.40 1.59
N CYS A 307 29.25 16.30 1.64
CA CYS A 307 29.13 15.32 0.57
C CYS A 307 27.95 15.56 -0.38
N LEU A 308 27.25 16.70 -0.25
CA LEU A 308 26.12 17.02 -1.14
C LEU A 308 26.62 17.18 -2.58
N GLN A 309 26.21 16.27 -3.46
CA GLN A 309 26.59 16.26 -4.87
C GLN A 309 25.60 17.04 -5.72
N LYS A 310 24.31 16.93 -5.42
CA LYS A 310 23.24 17.50 -6.24
C LYS A 310 22.24 18.30 -5.41
N LEU A 311 22.03 19.52 -5.83
CA LEU A 311 21.00 20.39 -5.29
C LEU A 311 20.04 20.81 -6.39
N VAL A 312 18.76 20.49 -6.22
CA VAL A 312 17.67 21.02 -7.05
C VAL A 312 16.87 22.01 -6.21
N ILE A 313 16.80 23.28 -6.63
CA ILE A 313 15.95 24.29 -6.01
C ILE A 313 14.98 24.83 -7.04
N ALA A 314 13.70 24.86 -6.71
CA ALA A 314 12.68 25.60 -7.44
C ALA A 314 12.20 26.83 -6.62
N GLU A 315 11.68 27.86 -7.30
CA GLU A 315 11.16 29.11 -6.71
C GLU A 315 12.20 30.00 -6.00
N LEU A 316 13.19 30.45 -6.77
CA LEU A 316 14.39 31.21 -6.34
C LEU A 316 14.25 32.48 -5.47
N PRO A 317 13.19 33.32 -5.50
CA PRO A 317 13.26 34.64 -4.86
C PRO A 317 13.57 34.61 -3.36
N ARG A 318 13.25 33.51 -2.68
CA ARG A 318 13.45 33.31 -1.22
C ARG A 318 14.70 32.50 -0.87
N PHE A 319 15.47 32.05 -1.87
CA PHE A 319 16.55 31.06 -1.71
C PHE A 319 17.97 31.65 -1.87
N THR A 320 18.12 32.96 -2.09
CA THR A 320 19.46 33.58 -2.27
C THR A 320 20.39 33.39 -1.07
N LYS A 321 19.86 33.33 0.15
CA LYS A 321 20.64 33.04 1.37
C LYS A 321 21.12 31.59 1.43
N ILE A 322 20.34 30.63 0.91
CA ILE A 322 20.75 29.24 0.94
C ILE A 322 21.99 29.06 0.08
N LEU A 323 22.04 29.70 -1.09
CA LEU A 323 23.13 29.61 -2.06
C LEU A 323 24.50 29.92 -1.43
N GLN A 324 24.55 30.75 -0.38
CA GLN A 324 25.77 31.08 0.36
C GLN A 324 26.38 29.87 1.09
N HIS A 325 25.60 28.82 1.36
CA HIS A 325 26.05 27.59 2.00
C HIS A 325 26.57 26.53 1.01
N PHE A 326 26.39 26.70 -0.31
CA PHE A 326 26.66 25.67 -1.32
C PHE A 326 27.94 25.90 -2.14
N HIS A 327 29.04 26.21 -1.47
CA HIS A 327 30.33 26.39 -2.15
C HIS A 327 30.97 25.05 -2.62
N ARG A 328 30.29 23.91 -2.46
CA ARG A 328 30.84 22.54 -2.67
C ARG A 328 29.90 21.54 -3.34
N ALA A 329 28.73 21.96 -3.85
CA ALA A 329 27.88 21.05 -4.61
C ALA A 329 28.44 20.87 -6.03
N ASP A 330 28.60 19.62 -6.49
CA ASP A 330 29.11 19.33 -7.84
C ASP A 330 28.11 19.74 -8.92
N THR A 331 26.82 19.54 -8.66
CA THR A 331 25.71 19.86 -9.56
C THR A 331 24.69 20.75 -8.85
N LEU A 332 24.55 21.98 -9.34
CA LEU A 332 23.49 22.90 -8.95
C LEU A 332 22.47 23.02 -10.08
N ARG A 333 21.25 22.52 -9.86
CA ARG A 333 20.12 22.70 -10.77
C ARG A 333 19.14 23.70 -10.17
N LEU A 334 19.03 24.86 -10.81
CA LEU A 334 18.06 25.89 -10.43
C LEU A 334 16.88 25.83 -11.41
N GLU A 335 15.70 25.51 -10.90
CA GLU A 335 14.45 25.53 -11.66
C GLU A 335 13.73 26.86 -11.39
N ILE A 336 13.84 27.77 -12.35
CA ILE A 336 13.24 29.10 -12.26
C ILE A 336 11.87 29.05 -12.90
N THR A 337 10.81 29.14 -12.09
CA THR A 337 9.46 29.31 -12.59
C THR A 337 9.31 30.74 -13.11
N ILE A 338 9.41 30.93 -14.43
CA ILE A 338 9.12 32.22 -15.07
C ILE A 338 7.60 32.32 -15.19
N ALA A 339 6.98 33.22 -14.41
CA ALA A 339 5.60 33.61 -14.64
C ALA A 339 5.54 34.40 -15.95
N LEU A 340 4.88 33.85 -16.97
CA LEU A 340 4.59 34.52 -18.24
C LEU A 340 3.32 35.36 -18.14
#